data_AF-A0A4R1S2B5-F1
#
_entry.id   AF-A0A4R1S2B5-F1
#
_cell.length_a   1.000
_cell.length_b   1.000
_cell.length_c   1.000
_cell.angle_alpha   90.00
_cell.angle_beta   90.00
_cell.angle_gamma   90.00
#
_symmetry.space_group_name_H-M   'P 1'
#
loop_
_entity.id
_entity.type
_entity.pdbx_description
1 polymer ?
#
loop_
_entity_poly.entity_id
_entity_poly.type
_entity_poly.pdbx_seq_one_letter_code
_entity_poly.pdbx_strand_id
1 'polypeptide(L)'
;MLKEWLMHEYPELAGKLAPAAEWDELSDFDVSHFSIALHELLSRTRPGDPEPLVRLGEAHHYRKELWQAGAYYQRALALEPPTGLTEAETAAVLRYAPVLYTTPDEFFQLVDVVAIKHPLRPLIAYHLFWEDDYNFPDDYDPCDHEQVWIAYHEQTGAVEGVWSFYHSRILGAAEAVAEANRNGGRAGIRIEWGIHGSLVKGWEELQLPPAGQPLMDCLKASFAHLSRGGRRPDHPVKKRWPPCFAGSFQAYLDFSRPLHTEEWLRRKRFYAASRWSNPVLQQHFLTYNFAPKFDWPFGNAGGRPRMEE
;
A
#
# COMPACT_ATOMS: atom_id res chain seq x y z
N MET A 1 3.87 1.74 -9.66
CA MET A 1 4.59 0.85 -8.71
C MET A 1 5.79 0.15 -9.34
N LEU A 2 5.66 -0.48 -10.52
CA LEU A 2 6.79 -1.14 -11.20
C LEU A 2 7.91 -0.15 -11.48
N LYS A 3 7.55 1.05 -11.91
CA LYS A 3 8.47 2.17 -12.09
C LYS A 3 9.24 2.47 -10.80
N GLU A 4 8.53 2.59 -9.69
CA GLU A 4 9.09 2.92 -8.38
C GLU A 4 9.99 1.80 -7.86
N TRP A 5 9.61 0.53 -8.04
CA TRP A 5 10.49 -0.60 -7.70
C TRP A 5 11.77 -0.59 -8.53
N LEU A 6 11.69 -0.39 -9.85
CA LEU A 6 12.87 -0.33 -10.71
C LEU A 6 13.81 0.81 -10.30
N MET A 7 13.27 1.98 -9.97
CA MET A 7 14.07 3.10 -9.45
C MET A 7 14.73 2.78 -8.11
N HIS A 8 14.03 2.10 -7.22
CA HIS A 8 14.54 1.82 -5.89
C HIS A 8 15.57 0.67 -5.88
N GLU A 9 15.30 -0.40 -6.62
CA GLU A 9 16.11 -1.62 -6.64
C GLU A 9 17.27 -1.52 -7.62
N TYR A 10 17.07 -0.80 -8.73
CA TYR A 10 18.05 -0.66 -9.81
C TYR A 10 18.22 0.80 -10.25
N PRO A 11 18.53 1.75 -9.33
CA PRO A 11 18.59 3.19 -9.65
C PRO A 11 19.56 3.52 -10.78
N GLU A 12 20.71 2.85 -10.83
CA GLU A 12 21.69 3.06 -11.91
C GLU A 12 21.20 2.56 -13.27
N LEU A 13 20.41 1.49 -13.28
CA LEU A 13 19.84 0.92 -14.51
C LEU A 13 18.69 1.80 -15.00
N ALA A 14 17.79 2.18 -14.09
CA ALA A 14 16.69 3.08 -14.39
C ALA A 14 17.20 4.42 -14.97
N GLY A 15 18.22 5.02 -14.36
CA GLY A 15 18.85 6.24 -14.88
C GLY A 15 19.54 6.09 -16.24
N LYS A 16 19.87 4.86 -16.67
CA LYS A 16 20.39 4.57 -18.02
C LYS A 16 19.27 4.32 -19.04
N LEU A 17 18.09 3.88 -18.59
CA LEU A 17 16.95 3.59 -19.45
C LEU A 17 16.26 4.87 -19.93
N ALA A 18 16.11 5.85 -19.04
CA ALA A 18 15.59 7.16 -19.40
C ALA A 18 16.15 8.25 -18.47
N PRO A 19 16.37 9.48 -18.97
CA PRO A 19 16.56 10.65 -18.12
C PRO A 19 15.39 10.81 -17.13
N ALA A 20 15.65 11.42 -15.96
CA ALA A 20 14.64 11.57 -14.91
C ALA A 20 13.32 12.23 -15.38
N ALA A 21 13.41 13.23 -16.27
CA ALA A 21 12.24 13.91 -16.82
C ALA A 21 11.36 13.00 -17.68
N GLU A 22 11.96 12.09 -18.46
CA GLU A 22 11.24 11.12 -19.30
C GLU A 22 10.71 9.96 -18.46
N TRP A 23 11.42 9.60 -17.38
CA TRP A 23 11.02 8.52 -16.47
C TRP A 23 9.67 8.79 -15.79
N ASP A 24 9.40 10.05 -15.43
CA ASP A 24 8.14 10.45 -14.83
C ASP A 24 6.95 10.27 -15.79
N GLU A 25 7.18 10.37 -17.10
CA GLU A 25 6.15 10.18 -18.15
C GLU A 25 5.83 8.71 -18.42
N LEU A 26 6.72 7.78 -18.06
CA LEU A 26 6.49 6.34 -18.27
C LEU A 26 5.40 5.81 -17.35
N SER A 27 4.51 4.99 -17.90
CA SER A 27 3.55 4.20 -17.12
C SER A 27 4.19 2.90 -16.61
N ASP A 28 3.55 2.29 -15.61
CA ASP A 28 3.93 0.94 -15.16
C ASP A 28 3.84 -0.09 -16.29
N PHE A 29 2.91 0.12 -17.24
CA PHE A 29 2.77 -0.75 -18.40
C PHE A 29 3.97 -0.66 -19.32
N ASP A 30 4.51 0.54 -19.55
CA ASP A 30 5.67 0.78 -20.42
C ASP A 30 6.91 0.04 -19.88
N VAL A 31 7.13 0.10 -18.57
CA VAL A 31 8.28 -0.56 -17.92
C VAL A 31 8.05 -2.05 -17.63
N SER A 32 6.82 -2.56 -17.77
CA SER A 32 6.49 -3.96 -17.44
C SER A 32 7.26 -4.98 -18.27
N HIS A 33 7.41 -4.75 -19.59
CA HIS A 33 8.16 -5.66 -20.47
C HIS A 33 9.63 -5.75 -20.07
N PHE A 34 10.22 -4.60 -19.74
CA PHE A 34 11.60 -4.53 -19.26
C PHE A 34 11.75 -5.27 -17.93
N SER A 35 10.84 -5.01 -16.98
CA SER A 35 10.83 -5.71 -15.68
C SER A 35 10.74 -7.23 -15.86
N ILE A 36 9.88 -7.71 -16.75
CA ILE A 36 9.77 -9.15 -17.05
C ILE A 36 11.09 -9.69 -17.58
N ALA A 37 11.67 -9.09 -18.61
CA ALA A 37 12.92 -9.57 -19.20
C ALA A 37 14.09 -9.59 -18.19
N LEU A 38 14.21 -8.54 -17.37
CA LEU A 38 15.21 -8.44 -16.32
C LEU A 38 15.05 -9.58 -15.29
N HIS A 39 13.85 -9.74 -14.75
CA HIS A 39 13.61 -10.69 -13.68
C HIS A 39 13.57 -12.15 -14.16
N GLU A 40 13.25 -12.40 -15.43
CA GLU A 40 13.48 -13.72 -16.06
C GLU A 40 14.95 -14.10 -16.03
N LEU A 41 15.85 -13.18 -16.42
CA LEU A 41 17.29 -13.41 -16.39
C LEU A 41 17.80 -13.60 -14.95
N LEU A 42 17.34 -12.76 -14.01
CA LEU A 42 17.71 -12.87 -12.60
C LEU A 42 17.23 -14.21 -12.00
N SER A 43 16.01 -14.66 -12.33
CA SER A 43 15.49 -15.94 -11.83
C SER A 43 16.32 -17.15 -12.30
N ARG A 44 16.91 -17.08 -13.50
CA ARG A 44 17.79 -18.13 -14.03
C ARG A 44 19.17 -18.12 -13.40
N THR A 45 19.68 -16.93 -13.07
CA THR A 45 21.01 -16.77 -12.45
C THR A 45 20.97 -16.91 -10.92
N ARG A 46 19.78 -16.81 -10.31
CA ARG A 46 19.54 -16.94 -8.86
C ARG A 46 18.35 -17.87 -8.58
N PRO A 47 18.41 -19.16 -8.93
CA PRO A 47 17.24 -20.05 -8.89
C PRO A 47 16.66 -20.35 -7.49
N GLY A 48 17.40 -20.06 -6.42
CA GLY A 48 16.93 -20.19 -5.03
C GLY A 48 16.43 -18.89 -4.40
N ASP A 49 16.48 -17.78 -5.15
CA ASP A 49 16.01 -16.48 -4.69
C ASP A 49 14.55 -16.27 -5.13
N PRO A 50 13.60 -16.10 -4.19
CA PRO A 50 12.20 -15.86 -4.54
C PRO A 50 11.97 -14.47 -5.14
N GLU A 51 12.83 -13.48 -4.88
CA GLU A 51 12.58 -12.08 -5.24
C GLU A 51 12.34 -11.87 -6.75
N PRO A 52 13.17 -12.41 -7.69
CA PRO A 52 12.88 -12.31 -9.12
C PRO A 52 11.53 -12.92 -9.51
N LEU A 53 11.09 -13.99 -8.85
CA LEU A 53 9.79 -14.60 -9.12
C LEU A 53 8.64 -13.73 -8.62
N VAL A 54 8.80 -13.09 -7.45
CA VAL A 54 7.82 -12.11 -6.95
C VAL A 54 7.68 -10.96 -7.94
N ARG A 55 8.80 -10.38 -8.40
CA ARG A 55 8.81 -9.28 -9.37
C ARG A 55 8.21 -9.66 -10.72
N LEU A 56 8.44 -10.89 -11.20
CA LEU A 56 7.75 -11.43 -12.38
C LEU A 56 6.24 -11.50 -12.15
N GLY A 57 5.83 -12.03 -10.99
CA GLY A 57 4.43 -12.11 -10.62
C GLY A 57 3.76 -10.73 -10.64
N GLU A 58 4.38 -9.73 -10.01
CA GLU A 58 3.86 -8.36 -9.96
C GLU A 58 3.81 -7.70 -11.34
N ALA A 59 4.84 -7.90 -12.17
CA ALA A 59 4.85 -7.35 -13.53
C ALA A 59 3.73 -7.93 -14.41
N HIS A 60 3.49 -9.25 -14.35
CA HIS A 60 2.35 -9.87 -15.02
C HIS A 60 1.01 -9.44 -14.42
N HIS A 61 0.94 -9.26 -13.10
CA HIS A 61 -0.25 -8.82 -12.39
C HIS A 61 -0.66 -7.41 -12.82
N TYR A 62 0.29 -6.48 -12.94
CA TYR A 62 0.06 -5.13 -13.49
C TYR A 62 -0.49 -5.14 -14.92
N ARG A 63 -0.07 -6.13 -15.72
CA ARG A 63 -0.57 -6.34 -17.08
C ARG A 63 -1.91 -7.06 -17.15
N LYS A 64 -2.52 -7.35 -16.00
CA LYS A 64 -3.75 -8.15 -15.84
C LYS A 64 -3.62 -9.59 -16.37
N GLU A 65 -2.40 -10.09 -16.49
CA GLU A 65 -2.08 -11.47 -16.86
C GLU A 65 -2.10 -12.35 -15.58
N LEU A 66 -3.27 -12.43 -14.94
CA LEU A 66 -3.42 -12.93 -13.57
C LEU A 66 -3.03 -14.41 -13.42
N TRP A 67 -3.22 -15.22 -14.46
CA TRP A 67 -2.81 -16.62 -14.43
C TRP A 67 -1.28 -16.77 -14.38
N GLN A 68 -0.56 -16.00 -15.20
CA GLN A 68 0.90 -15.94 -15.20
C GLN A 68 1.41 -15.39 -13.87
N ALA A 69 0.79 -14.32 -13.37
CA ALA A 69 1.12 -13.72 -12.08
C ALA A 69 1.04 -14.76 -10.95
N GLY A 70 -0.08 -15.49 -10.89
CA GLY A 70 -0.29 -16.54 -9.89
C GLY A 70 0.70 -17.68 -10.00
N ALA A 71 1.06 -18.12 -11.21
CA ALA A 71 2.08 -19.16 -11.39
C ALA A 71 3.46 -18.73 -10.86
N TYR A 72 3.85 -17.47 -11.05
CA TYR A 72 5.10 -16.95 -10.50
C TYR A 72 5.06 -16.79 -8.98
N TYR A 73 3.96 -16.28 -8.43
CA TYR A 73 3.76 -16.20 -6.98
C TYR A 73 3.80 -17.57 -6.32
N GLN A 74 3.15 -18.59 -6.90
CA GLN A 74 3.22 -19.97 -6.39
C GLN A 74 4.65 -20.49 -6.34
N ARG A 75 5.44 -20.23 -7.39
CA ARG A 75 6.85 -20.62 -7.43
C ARG A 75 7.68 -19.87 -6.40
N ALA A 76 7.43 -18.59 -6.20
CA ALA A 76 8.09 -17.80 -5.15
C ALA A 76 7.77 -18.37 -3.75
N LEU A 77 6.50 -18.65 -3.46
CA LEU A 77 6.07 -19.22 -2.19
C LEU A 77 6.49 -20.69 -1.99
N ALA A 78 6.81 -21.41 -3.06
CA ALA A 78 7.44 -22.73 -2.95
C ALA A 78 8.90 -22.64 -2.46
N LEU A 79 9.60 -21.55 -2.76
CA LEU A 79 10.95 -21.28 -2.24
C LEU A 79 10.90 -20.73 -0.81
N GLU A 80 9.94 -19.84 -0.53
CA GLU A 80 9.76 -19.24 0.79
C GLU A 80 8.26 -19.14 1.14
N PRO A 81 7.70 -20.19 1.77
CA PRO A 81 6.29 -20.21 2.11
C PRO A 81 5.97 -19.26 3.26
N PRO A 82 4.77 -18.66 3.30
CA PRO A 82 4.33 -17.93 4.47
C PRO A 82 4.20 -18.87 5.66
N THR A 83 4.45 -18.35 6.85
CA THR A 83 4.28 -19.09 8.10
C THR A 83 3.10 -18.55 8.90
N GLY A 84 2.47 -19.42 9.68
CA GLY A 84 1.48 -19.02 10.67
C GLY A 84 2.12 -18.20 11.79
N LEU A 85 1.36 -17.27 12.36
CA LEU A 85 1.81 -16.49 13.51
C LEU A 85 1.69 -17.29 14.81
N THR A 86 2.65 -17.11 15.71
CA THR A 86 2.51 -17.52 17.10
C THR A 86 1.39 -16.73 17.81
N GLU A 87 1.00 -17.15 19.01
CA GLU A 87 0.00 -16.41 19.81
C GLU A 87 0.47 -14.98 20.14
N ALA A 88 1.76 -14.82 20.48
CA ALA A 88 2.35 -13.51 20.78
C ALA A 88 2.37 -12.60 19.54
N GLU A 89 2.72 -13.14 18.37
CA GLU A 89 2.69 -12.39 17.12
C GLU A 89 1.26 -12.04 16.68
N THR A 90 0.32 -12.96 16.88
CA THR A 90 -1.11 -12.69 16.64
C THR A 90 -1.58 -11.56 17.55
N ALA A 91 -1.22 -11.58 18.84
CA ALA A 91 -1.54 -10.52 19.78
C ALA A 91 -0.92 -9.17 19.34
N ALA A 92 0.32 -9.17 18.83
CA ALA A 92 0.95 -7.97 18.28
C ALA A 92 0.19 -7.44 17.06
N VAL A 93 -0.15 -8.30 16.09
CA VAL A 93 -0.93 -7.92 14.90
C VAL A 93 -2.26 -7.26 15.27
N LEU A 94 -2.96 -7.77 16.28
CA LEU A 94 -4.24 -7.22 16.73
C LEU A 94 -4.07 -5.94 17.58
N ARG A 95 -2.99 -5.85 18.36
CA ARG A 95 -2.68 -4.67 19.18
C ARG A 95 -2.36 -3.46 18.31
N TYR A 96 -1.52 -3.64 17.29
CA TYR A 96 -1.02 -2.55 16.44
C TYR A 96 -1.91 -2.28 15.22
N ALA A 97 -3.04 -2.99 15.09
CA ALA A 97 -4.00 -2.77 14.01
C ALA A 97 -4.48 -1.31 14.01
N PRO A 98 -4.31 -0.57 12.89
CA PRO A 98 -4.61 0.85 12.83
C PRO A 98 -6.12 1.11 12.96
N VAL A 99 -6.47 2.29 13.45
CA VAL A 99 -7.84 2.82 13.36
C VAL A 99 -7.89 3.73 12.15
N LEU A 100 -8.77 3.43 11.19
CA LEU A 100 -8.98 4.29 10.04
C LEU A 100 -10.04 5.32 10.39
N TYR A 101 -9.88 6.54 9.92
CA TYR A 101 -10.79 7.65 10.13
C TYR A 101 -11.21 8.16 8.76
N THR A 102 -12.45 7.84 8.36
CA THR A 102 -13.02 8.26 7.08
C THR A 102 -13.84 9.53 7.27
N THR A 103 -14.21 10.14 6.14
CA THR A 103 -15.30 11.12 6.15
C THR A 103 -16.63 10.45 6.50
N PRO A 104 -17.61 11.17 7.07
CA PRO A 104 -18.94 10.64 7.36
C PRO A 104 -19.64 10.03 6.13
N ASP A 105 -19.43 10.67 4.98
CA ASP A 105 -20.06 10.38 3.69
C ASP A 105 -19.19 9.51 2.77
N GLU A 106 -18.18 8.80 3.31
CA GLU A 106 -17.43 7.79 2.54
C GLU A 106 -18.41 6.77 1.94
N PHE A 107 -18.31 6.62 0.62
CA PHE A 107 -19.21 5.80 -0.17
C PHE A 107 -18.68 4.38 -0.36
N PHE A 108 -17.37 4.23 -0.56
CA PHE A 108 -16.74 2.93 -0.77
C PHE A 108 -16.41 2.27 0.57
N GLN A 109 -16.91 1.05 0.74
CA GLN A 109 -16.72 0.33 2.00
C GLN A 109 -15.35 -0.34 2.08
N LEU A 110 -14.82 -0.48 3.30
CA LEU A 110 -13.69 -1.34 3.57
C LEU A 110 -14.13 -2.82 3.53
N VAL A 111 -13.71 -3.53 2.48
CA VAL A 111 -14.07 -4.92 2.20
C VAL A 111 -13.26 -5.88 3.07
N ASP A 112 -11.95 -5.66 3.10
CA ASP A 112 -10.99 -6.57 3.71
C ASP A 112 -9.80 -5.84 4.33
N VAL A 113 -9.24 -6.49 5.36
CA VAL A 113 -7.95 -6.13 5.95
C VAL A 113 -7.14 -7.39 6.08
N VAL A 114 -5.91 -7.36 5.57
CA VAL A 114 -4.93 -8.43 5.74
C VAL A 114 -3.68 -7.89 6.41
N ALA A 115 -3.16 -8.59 7.42
CA ALA A 115 -1.92 -8.20 8.08
C ALA A 115 -0.77 -9.17 7.77
N ILE A 116 0.32 -8.66 7.21
CA ILE A 116 1.54 -9.43 6.94
C ILE A 116 2.63 -8.96 7.91
N LYS A 117 3.02 -9.84 8.83
CA LYS A 117 4.15 -9.58 9.74
C LYS A 117 5.46 -9.92 9.04
N HIS A 118 6.45 -9.04 9.17
CA HIS A 118 7.79 -9.35 8.71
C HIS A 118 8.39 -10.50 9.55
N PRO A 119 8.99 -11.54 8.94
CA PRO A 119 9.43 -12.73 9.68
C PRO A 119 10.61 -12.45 10.61
N LEU A 120 11.46 -11.47 10.25
CA LEU A 120 12.71 -11.16 10.97
C LEU A 120 12.74 -9.76 11.63
N ARG A 121 11.65 -9.00 11.54
CA ARG A 121 11.60 -7.61 12.03
C ARG A 121 10.27 -7.39 12.75
N PRO A 122 10.23 -6.58 13.82
CA PRO A 122 8.98 -6.22 14.47
C PRO A 122 8.25 -5.13 13.68
N LEU A 123 7.81 -5.52 12.49
CA LEU A 123 7.19 -4.68 11.49
C LEU A 123 5.98 -5.43 10.92
N ILE A 124 4.85 -4.76 10.84
CA ILE A 124 3.60 -5.32 10.31
C ILE A 124 3.10 -4.42 9.19
N ALA A 125 2.80 -5.00 8.03
CA ALA A 125 2.07 -4.36 6.95
C ALA A 125 0.58 -4.69 7.10
N TYR A 126 -0.27 -3.68 7.09
CA TYR A 126 -1.72 -3.78 7.03
C TYR A 126 -2.16 -3.35 5.64
N HIS A 127 -2.73 -4.29 4.91
CA HIS A 127 -3.28 -4.09 3.57
C HIS A 127 -4.77 -3.87 3.68
N LEU A 128 -5.24 -2.74 3.15
CA LEU A 128 -6.60 -2.24 3.24
C LEU A 128 -7.23 -2.32 1.85
N PHE A 129 -8.38 -3.00 1.74
CA PHE A 129 -9.08 -3.18 0.46
C PHE A 129 -10.43 -2.50 0.50
N TRP A 130 -10.60 -1.47 -0.33
CA TRP A 130 -11.83 -0.68 -0.46
C TRP A 130 -12.61 -1.09 -1.71
N GLU A 131 -13.92 -0.92 -1.73
CA GLU A 131 -14.77 -1.39 -2.85
C GLU A 131 -14.32 -0.92 -4.24
N ASP A 132 -13.85 0.32 -4.39
CA ASP A 132 -13.39 0.86 -5.69
C ASP A 132 -12.53 2.11 -5.48
N ASP A 133 -12.04 2.74 -6.55
CA ASP A 133 -11.43 4.07 -6.54
C ASP A 133 -12.27 5.01 -7.41
N TYR A 134 -12.72 6.12 -6.82
CA TYR A 134 -13.56 7.11 -7.48
C TYR A 134 -12.95 7.63 -8.79
N ASN A 135 -11.63 7.72 -8.89
CA ASN A 135 -10.94 8.18 -10.08
C ASN A 135 -10.68 7.08 -11.10
N PHE A 136 -10.84 5.80 -10.78
CA PHE A 136 -10.49 4.71 -11.69
C PHE A 136 -11.66 3.76 -12.00
N PRO A 137 -12.83 4.27 -12.44
CA PRO A 137 -13.99 3.43 -12.75
C PRO A 137 -13.80 2.49 -13.98
N ASP A 138 -12.61 2.51 -14.59
CA ASP A 138 -12.25 1.88 -15.86
C ASP A 138 -10.91 1.14 -15.81
N ASP A 139 -10.31 0.92 -14.63
CA ASP A 139 -9.08 0.11 -14.49
C ASP A 139 -9.37 -1.39 -14.31
N TYR A 140 -10.64 -1.74 -14.11
CA TYR A 140 -11.17 -3.09 -13.91
C TYR A 140 -10.62 -3.80 -12.66
N ASP A 141 -10.04 -3.06 -11.72
CA ASP A 141 -9.74 -3.59 -10.42
C ASP A 141 -11.01 -3.59 -9.56
N PRO A 142 -11.33 -4.71 -8.89
CA PRO A 142 -12.55 -4.82 -8.09
C PRO A 142 -12.42 -4.17 -6.71
N CYS A 143 -11.27 -3.56 -6.43
CA CYS A 143 -10.98 -2.88 -5.19
C CYS A 143 -9.83 -1.89 -5.36
N ASP A 144 -9.85 -0.84 -4.56
CA ASP A 144 -8.65 -0.06 -4.29
C ASP A 144 -7.83 -0.70 -3.15
N HIS A 145 -6.51 -0.61 -3.23
CA HIS A 145 -5.58 -1.27 -2.32
C HIS A 145 -4.64 -0.24 -1.69
N GLU A 146 -4.80 -0.04 -0.39
CA GLU A 146 -4.04 0.90 0.43
C GLU A 146 -3.22 0.17 1.50
N GLN A 147 -2.20 0.83 2.03
CA GLN A 147 -1.24 0.19 2.94
C GLN A 147 -0.87 1.07 4.13
N VAL A 148 -0.69 0.42 5.28
CA VAL A 148 -0.16 1.02 6.51
C VAL A 148 0.90 0.09 7.07
N TRP A 149 2.05 0.63 7.50
CA TRP A 149 3.10 -0.15 8.16
C TRP A 149 3.35 0.36 9.56
N ILE A 150 3.47 -0.56 10.52
CA ILE A 150 3.75 -0.25 11.92
C ILE A 150 5.00 -1.01 12.38
N ALA A 151 6.04 -0.28 12.75
CA ALA A 151 7.21 -0.81 13.45
C ALA A 151 7.06 -0.64 14.96
N TYR A 152 7.51 -1.62 15.72
CA TYR A 152 7.46 -1.58 17.18
C TYR A 152 8.69 -2.24 17.80
N HIS A 153 8.98 -1.90 19.05
CA HIS A 153 10.02 -2.54 19.84
C HIS A 153 9.45 -3.79 20.51
N GLU A 154 10.05 -4.97 20.29
CA GLU A 154 9.48 -6.26 20.76
C GLU A 154 9.34 -6.34 22.29
N GLN A 155 10.34 -5.85 23.02
CA GLN A 155 10.39 -5.98 24.49
C GLN A 155 9.51 -4.95 25.20
N THR A 156 9.50 -3.69 24.76
CA THR A 156 8.73 -2.62 25.42
C THR A 156 7.32 -2.49 24.85
N GLY A 157 7.11 -2.98 23.62
CA GLY A 157 5.88 -2.76 22.86
C GLY A 157 5.63 -1.31 22.47
N ALA A 158 6.67 -0.47 22.50
CA ALA A 158 6.59 0.90 22.02
C ALA A 158 6.55 0.91 20.48
N VAL A 159 5.69 1.73 19.90
CA VAL A 159 5.70 1.99 18.45
C VAL A 159 6.93 2.84 18.13
N GLU A 160 7.67 2.44 17.10
CA GLU A 160 8.90 3.11 16.65
C GLU A 160 8.71 3.74 15.26
N GLY A 161 7.70 3.30 14.51
CA GLY A 161 7.44 3.83 13.19
C GLY A 161 6.01 3.59 12.73
N VAL A 162 5.47 4.57 12.02
CA VAL A 162 4.14 4.53 11.40
C VAL A 162 4.28 5.12 10.01
N TRP A 163 3.91 4.33 9.00
CA TRP A 163 3.90 4.76 7.61
C TRP A 163 2.57 4.43 6.94
N SER A 164 2.18 5.23 5.95
CA SER A 164 1.02 4.95 5.10
C SER A 164 1.33 5.18 3.63
N PHE A 165 0.64 4.46 2.75
CA PHE A 165 0.66 4.72 1.32
C PHE A 165 -0.27 5.91 1.00
N TYR A 166 0.18 6.82 0.14
CA TYR A 166 -0.57 7.99 -0.30
C TYR A 166 -0.20 8.26 -1.75
N HIS A 167 -1.08 7.91 -2.71
CA HIS A 167 -0.91 8.20 -4.15
C HIS A 167 0.50 7.95 -4.67
N SER A 168 1.01 6.72 -4.50
CA SER A 168 2.37 6.30 -4.92
C SER A 168 3.51 6.93 -4.11
N ARG A 169 3.23 7.43 -2.92
CA ARG A 169 4.21 7.91 -1.93
C ARG A 169 4.00 7.17 -0.61
N ILE A 170 5.05 7.16 0.20
CA ILE A 170 5.01 6.62 1.56
C ILE A 170 5.18 7.80 2.51
N LEU A 171 4.18 8.04 3.34
CA LEU A 171 4.19 9.08 4.35
C LEU A 171 4.64 8.49 5.68
N GLY A 172 5.38 9.27 6.46
CA GLY A 172 5.73 8.94 7.83
C GLY A 172 5.95 10.23 8.62
N ALA A 173 5.62 10.22 9.91
CA ALA A 173 5.75 11.38 10.79
C ALA A 173 5.97 10.95 12.25
N ALA A 174 6.77 11.72 13.00
CA ALA A 174 7.04 11.45 14.41
C ALA A 174 5.77 11.59 15.27
N GLU A 175 4.87 12.49 14.87
CA GLU A 175 3.58 12.72 15.51
C GLU A 175 2.66 11.50 15.44
N ALA A 176 2.76 10.70 14.37
CA ALA A 176 2.02 9.46 14.20
C ALA A 176 2.52 8.37 15.15
N VAL A 177 3.84 8.28 15.35
CA VAL A 177 4.44 7.39 16.36
C VAL A 177 4.00 7.80 17.77
N ALA A 178 4.03 9.09 18.08
CA ALA A 178 3.59 9.61 19.37
C ALA A 178 2.09 9.39 19.61
N GLU A 179 1.24 9.56 18.58
CA GLU A 179 -0.19 9.25 18.64
C GLU A 179 -0.43 7.75 18.89
N ALA A 180 0.24 6.87 18.14
CA ALA A 180 0.08 5.43 18.29
C ALA A 180 0.45 4.96 19.70
N ASN A 181 1.57 5.44 20.25
CA ASN A 181 1.99 5.11 21.61
C ASN A 181 0.99 5.59 22.68
N ARG A 182 0.42 6.80 22.54
CA ARG A 182 -0.66 7.29 23.43
C ARG A 182 -1.92 6.43 23.35
N ASN A 183 -2.16 5.84 22.19
CA ASN A 183 -3.33 5.00 21.92
C ASN A 183 -3.06 3.50 22.11
N GLY A 184 -2.11 3.13 22.98
CA GLY A 184 -1.83 1.71 23.31
C GLY A 184 -1.17 0.90 22.18
N GLY A 185 -0.62 1.58 21.17
CA GLY A 185 -0.03 0.99 19.97
C GLY A 185 -0.85 1.21 18.70
N ARG A 186 -2.05 1.79 18.79
CA ARG A 186 -2.95 1.94 17.64
C ARG A 186 -2.76 3.27 16.94
N ALA A 187 -2.11 3.24 15.77
CA ALA A 187 -1.99 4.42 14.92
C ALA A 187 -3.37 4.83 14.37
N GLY A 188 -3.63 6.14 14.31
CA GLY A 188 -4.77 6.69 13.58
C GLY A 188 -4.37 7.05 12.15
N ILE A 189 -5.14 6.60 11.16
CA ILE A 189 -4.90 6.86 9.75
C ILE A 189 -6.15 7.54 9.17
N ARG A 190 -5.99 8.70 8.53
CA ARG A 190 -7.09 9.46 7.93
C ARG A 190 -7.18 9.09 6.45
N ILE A 191 -8.38 8.85 5.96
CA ILE A 191 -8.60 8.30 4.61
C ILE A 191 -9.32 9.34 3.76
N GLU A 192 -8.71 9.76 2.66
CA GLU A 192 -9.33 10.66 1.69
C GLU A 192 -10.61 10.04 1.11
N TRP A 193 -11.64 10.87 0.97
CA TRP A 193 -12.93 10.41 0.42
C TRP A 193 -12.76 9.86 -0.99
N GLY A 194 -13.26 8.64 -1.21
CA GLY A 194 -13.43 8.01 -2.52
C GLY A 194 -12.16 7.56 -3.24
N ILE A 195 -10.99 8.11 -2.92
CA ILE A 195 -9.68 7.78 -3.54
C ILE A 195 -8.67 7.23 -2.54
N HIS A 196 -9.10 7.09 -1.29
CA HIS A 196 -8.46 6.41 -0.16
C HIS A 196 -6.99 6.72 0.15
N GLY A 197 -6.45 7.84 -0.34
CA GLY A 197 -5.13 8.32 0.08
C GLY A 197 -5.04 8.34 1.61
N SER A 198 -4.08 7.58 2.15
CA SER A 198 -3.98 7.34 3.59
C SER A 198 -2.98 8.30 4.25
N LEU A 199 -3.45 9.07 5.22
CA LEU A 199 -2.72 10.14 5.87
C LEU A 199 -2.40 9.79 7.34
N VAL A 200 -1.12 9.89 7.70
CA VAL A 200 -0.64 9.77 9.08
C VAL A 200 -0.94 11.02 9.91
N LYS A 201 -0.92 10.95 11.24
CA LYS A 201 -0.97 12.17 12.07
C LYS A 201 0.23 13.08 11.78
N GLY A 202 0.00 14.40 11.71
CA GLY A 202 1.03 15.38 11.38
C GLY A 202 1.20 15.61 9.87
N TRP A 203 0.34 14.99 9.05
CA TRP A 203 0.31 15.16 7.59
C TRP A 203 0.21 16.63 7.16
N GLU A 204 -0.40 17.49 7.98
CA GLU A 204 -0.65 18.90 7.69
C GLU A 204 0.64 19.67 7.37
N GLU A 205 1.76 19.28 7.98
CA GLU A 205 3.07 19.92 7.83
C GLU A 205 4.00 19.16 6.86
N LEU A 206 3.55 18.03 6.30
CA LEU A 206 4.37 17.23 5.39
C LEU A 206 4.49 17.86 4.00
N GLN A 207 5.63 17.61 3.37
CA GLN A 207 5.91 17.96 1.99
C GLN A 207 6.27 16.71 1.20
N LEU A 208 5.70 16.57 0.00
CA LEU A 208 5.92 15.42 -0.86
C LEU A 208 7.23 15.58 -1.66
N PRO A 209 8.14 14.58 -1.63
CA PRO A 209 9.31 14.57 -2.49
C PRO A 209 8.94 14.25 -3.95
N PRO A 210 9.78 14.65 -4.93
CA PRO A 210 11.02 15.42 -4.78
C PRO A 210 10.81 16.94 -4.79
N ALA A 211 9.63 17.43 -5.18
CA ALA A 211 9.39 18.85 -5.42
C ALA A 211 9.15 19.67 -4.13
N GLY A 212 9.02 19.02 -2.97
CA GLY A 212 8.70 19.69 -1.71
C GLY A 212 7.29 20.27 -1.68
N GLN A 213 6.35 19.70 -2.46
CA GLN A 213 4.99 20.22 -2.53
C GLN A 213 4.28 19.99 -1.19
N PRO A 214 3.68 21.02 -0.56
CA PRO A 214 2.92 20.84 0.67
C PRO A 214 1.76 19.87 0.46
N LEU A 215 1.63 18.88 1.34
CA LEU A 215 0.59 17.86 1.26
C LEU A 215 -0.82 18.49 1.34
N MET A 216 -0.98 19.55 2.14
CA MET A 216 -2.20 20.35 2.20
C MET A 216 -2.66 20.87 0.83
N ASP A 217 -1.72 21.28 -0.04
CA ASP A 217 -2.07 21.77 -1.37
C ASP A 217 -2.44 20.62 -2.32
N CYS A 218 -1.82 19.45 -2.15
CA CYS A 218 -2.26 18.23 -2.83
C CYS A 218 -3.70 17.86 -2.44
N LEU A 219 -4.05 17.87 -1.15
CA LEU A 219 -5.42 17.59 -0.70
C LEU A 219 -6.43 18.61 -1.24
N LYS A 220 -6.09 19.90 -1.28
CA LYS A 220 -6.97 20.91 -1.90
C LYS A 220 -7.20 20.62 -3.37
N ALA A 221 -6.17 20.16 -4.08
CA ALA A 221 -6.28 19.75 -5.48
C ALA A 221 -7.17 18.51 -5.64
N SER A 222 -6.96 17.47 -4.81
CA SER A 222 -7.83 16.27 -4.75
C SER A 222 -9.28 16.66 -4.49
N PHE A 223 -9.55 17.47 -3.46
CA PHE A 223 -10.87 18.00 -3.14
C PHE A 223 -11.50 18.73 -4.33
N ALA A 224 -10.77 19.66 -4.95
CA ALA A 224 -11.28 20.43 -6.09
C ALA A 224 -11.59 19.53 -7.29
N HIS A 225 -10.79 18.47 -7.51
CA HIS A 225 -11.01 17.49 -8.54
C HIS A 225 -12.26 16.63 -8.27
N LEU A 226 -12.36 16.07 -7.06
CA LEU A 226 -13.47 15.22 -6.63
C LEU A 226 -14.80 15.99 -6.56
N SER A 227 -14.76 17.26 -6.18
CA SER A 227 -15.93 18.16 -6.18
C SER A 227 -16.49 18.40 -7.58
N ARG A 228 -15.71 18.15 -8.64
CA ARG A 228 -16.11 18.26 -10.05
C ARG A 228 -16.40 16.90 -10.70
N GLY A 229 -16.54 15.84 -9.91
CA GLY A 229 -16.84 14.48 -10.39
C GLY A 229 -15.59 13.64 -10.71
N GLY A 230 -14.40 14.12 -10.36
CA GLY A 230 -13.15 13.38 -10.50
C GLY A 230 -12.81 13.03 -11.95
N ARG A 231 -12.06 11.94 -12.14
CA ARG A 231 -11.73 11.43 -13.48
C ARG A 231 -12.94 10.75 -14.13
N ARG A 232 -13.15 10.97 -15.44
CA ARG A 232 -14.25 10.38 -16.23
C ARG A 232 -15.63 10.50 -15.55
N PRO A 233 -16.14 11.73 -15.28
CA PRO A 233 -17.40 11.93 -14.57
C PRO A 233 -18.61 11.25 -15.26
N ASP A 234 -18.59 11.15 -16.58
CA ASP A 234 -19.67 10.54 -17.37
C ASP A 234 -19.58 9.00 -17.52
N HIS A 235 -18.62 8.35 -16.84
CA HIS A 235 -18.43 6.90 -16.95
C HIS A 235 -19.70 6.15 -16.49
N PRO A 236 -20.17 5.11 -17.22
CA PRO A 236 -21.44 4.44 -16.89
C PRO A 236 -21.52 3.88 -15.46
N VAL A 237 -20.40 3.43 -14.88
CA VAL A 237 -20.33 2.93 -13.50
C VAL A 237 -20.66 4.04 -12.50
N LYS A 238 -20.16 5.27 -12.73
CA LYS A 238 -20.39 6.43 -11.85
C LYS A 238 -21.84 6.85 -11.74
N LYS A 239 -22.72 6.40 -12.65
CA LYS A 239 -24.19 6.61 -12.52
C LYS A 239 -24.78 5.97 -11.27
N ARG A 240 -24.06 5.03 -10.64
CA ARG A 240 -24.43 4.36 -9.39
C ARG A 240 -23.68 4.91 -8.17
N TRP A 241 -22.74 5.83 -8.39
CA TRP A 241 -21.94 6.45 -7.35
C TRP A 241 -22.45 7.88 -7.07
N PRO A 242 -21.98 8.52 -6.00
CA PRO A 242 -22.18 9.96 -5.83
C PRO A 242 -21.59 10.72 -7.04
N PRO A 243 -22.28 11.76 -7.55
CA PRO A 243 -21.82 12.50 -8.73
C PRO A 243 -20.53 13.30 -8.50
N CYS A 244 -20.24 13.64 -7.25
CA CYS A 244 -19.02 14.29 -6.78
C CYS A 244 -18.97 14.24 -5.25
N PHE A 245 -17.89 14.75 -4.66
CA PHE A 245 -17.90 15.16 -3.27
C PHE A 245 -18.67 16.49 -3.12
N ALA A 246 -19.81 16.48 -2.43
CA ALA A 246 -20.72 17.64 -2.36
C ALA A 246 -20.44 18.62 -1.20
N GLY A 247 -19.51 18.28 -0.30
CA GLY A 247 -19.21 19.06 0.90
C GLY A 247 -18.26 20.23 0.69
N SER A 248 -18.00 20.97 1.77
CA SER A 248 -16.91 21.96 1.80
C SER A 248 -15.55 21.28 1.98
N PHE A 249 -14.44 22.00 1.76
CA PHE A 249 -13.11 21.47 2.08
C PHE A 249 -12.98 21.09 3.56
N GLN A 250 -13.66 21.82 4.46
CA GLN A 250 -13.67 21.46 5.89
C GLN A 250 -14.37 20.12 6.15
N ALA A 251 -15.43 19.80 5.38
CA ALA A 251 -16.09 18.50 5.44
C ALA A 251 -15.22 17.40 4.81
N TYR A 252 -14.42 17.72 3.79
CA TYR A 252 -13.46 16.78 3.20
C TYR A 252 -12.35 16.38 4.18
N LEU A 253 -12.00 17.28 5.11
CA LEU A 253 -11.06 17.03 6.19
C LEU A 253 -11.72 16.50 7.48
N ASP A 254 -13.03 16.27 7.47
CA ASP A 254 -13.76 15.75 8.63
C ASP A 254 -13.57 14.23 8.74
N PHE A 255 -12.41 13.79 9.24
CA PHE A 255 -12.12 12.37 9.48
C PHE A 255 -12.70 11.89 10.82
N SER A 256 -14.01 12.08 11.02
CA SER A 256 -14.67 11.79 12.30
C SER A 256 -15.23 10.38 12.42
N ARG A 257 -15.28 9.59 11.34
CA ARG A 257 -15.87 8.25 11.36
C ARG A 257 -14.79 7.16 11.52
N PRO A 258 -14.69 6.52 12.70
CA PRO A 258 -13.69 5.48 12.93
C PRO A 258 -14.10 4.13 12.33
N LEU A 259 -13.13 3.40 11.81
CA LEU A 259 -13.20 1.99 11.44
C LEU A 259 -12.05 1.24 12.13
N HIS A 260 -12.39 0.26 12.97
CA HIS A 260 -11.40 -0.52 13.72
C HIS A 260 -10.96 -1.74 12.92
N THR A 261 -9.82 -1.65 12.22
CA THR A 261 -9.32 -2.72 11.32
C THR A 261 -9.12 -4.07 12.01
N GLU A 262 -8.86 -4.04 13.32
CA GLU A 262 -8.79 -5.22 14.16
C GLU A 262 -10.05 -6.10 14.07
N GLU A 263 -11.23 -5.51 13.89
CA GLU A 263 -12.48 -6.27 13.77
C GLU A 263 -12.48 -7.19 12.56
N TRP A 264 -11.93 -6.73 11.42
CA TRP A 264 -11.74 -7.56 10.23
C TRP A 264 -10.74 -8.67 10.50
N LEU A 265 -9.60 -8.35 11.11
CA LEU A 265 -8.55 -9.31 11.43
C LEU A 265 -9.04 -10.39 12.40
N ARG A 266 -9.83 -10.03 13.43
CA ARG A 266 -10.42 -10.98 14.37
C ARG A 266 -11.44 -11.89 13.71
N ARG A 267 -12.30 -11.33 12.84
CA ARG A 267 -13.37 -12.06 12.17
C ARG A 267 -12.84 -13.01 11.10
N LYS A 268 -11.95 -12.52 10.23
CA LYS A 268 -11.47 -13.26 9.04
C LYS A 268 -10.18 -14.03 9.30
N ARG A 269 -9.41 -13.64 10.33
CA ARG A 269 -8.10 -14.22 10.67
C ARG A 269 -7.09 -14.14 9.51
N PHE A 270 -7.17 -13.05 8.76
CA PHE A 270 -6.31 -12.79 7.61
C PHE A 270 -4.99 -12.18 8.08
N TYR A 271 -4.09 -13.04 8.55
CA TYR A 271 -2.74 -12.66 8.90
C TYR A 271 -1.75 -13.80 8.78
N ALA A 272 -0.52 -13.48 8.37
CA ALA A 272 0.59 -14.42 8.24
C ALA A 272 1.93 -13.72 8.45
N ALA A 273 3.01 -14.49 8.62
CA ALA A 273 4.37 -13.98 8.50
C ALA A 273 4.94 -14.32 7.12
N SER A 274 5.51 -13.32 6.45
CA SER A 274 6.12 -13.46 5.12
C SER A 274 6.98 -12.23 4.81
N ARG A 275 8.01 -12.37 3.97
CA ARG A 275 8.70 -11.23 3.36
C ARG A 275 7.95 -10.66 2.14
N TRP A 276 7.03 -11.43 1.58
CA TRP A 276 6.37 -11.20 0.30
C TRP A 276 4.87 -11.05 0.51
N SER A 277 4.36 -9.83 0.46
CA SER A 277 2.95 -9.53 0.71
C SER A 277 2.09 -9.89 -0.49
N ASN A 278 2.42 -9.41 -1.69
CA ASN A 278 1.59 -9.62 -2.88
C ASN A 278 1.34 -11.11 -3.21
N PRO A 279 2.35 -12.01 -3.17
CA PRO A 279 2.12 -13.44 -3.36
C PRO A 279 1.19 -14.03 -2.30
N VAL A 280 1.37 -13.64 -1.03
CA VAL A 280 0.56 -14.18 0.08
C VAL A 280 -0.89 -13.70 0.01
N LEU A 281 -1.10 -12.42 -0.29
CA LEU A 281 -2.42 -11.84 -0.49
C LEU A 281 -3.20 -12.60 -1.56
N GLN A 282 -2.59 -12.80 -2.74
CA GLN A 282 -3.24 -13.45 -3.88
C GLN A 282 -3.48 -14.96 -3.66
N GLN A 283 -2.52 -15.65 -3.05
CA GLN A 283 -2.56 -17.12 -2.97
C GLN A 283 -3.29 -17.65 -1.72
N HIS A 284 -3.38 -16.85 -0.65
CA HIS A 284 -3.88 -17.35 0.64
C HIS A 284 -5.09 -16.61 1.21
N PHE A 285 -5.31 -15.34 0.86
CA PHE A 285 -6.32 -14.53 1.57
C PHE A 285 -7.42 -14.00 0.66
N LEU A 286 -7.07 -13.42 -0.49
CA LEU A 286 -8.04 -12.73 -1.33
C LEU A 286 -8.61 -13.66 -2.40
N THR A 287 -9.93 -13.57 -2.60
CA THR A 287 -10.65 -14.31 -3.65
C THR A 287 -10.94 -13.46 -4.88
N TYR A 288 -10.35 -12.26 -4.94
CA TYR A 288 -10.56 -11.26 -5.98
C TYR A 288 -9.22 -10.58 -6.33
N ASN A 289 -9.18 -9.89 -7.48
CA ASN A 289 -7.98 -9.20 -7.94
C ASN A 289 -7.69 -7.93 -7.13
N PHE A 290 -6.44 -7.48 -7.09
CA PHE A 290 -6.04 -6.20 -6.49
C PHE A 290 -4.86 -5.61 -7.25
N ALA A 291 -4.57 -4.32 -7.07
CA ALA A 291 -3.34 -3.72 -7.59
C ALA A 291 -2.16 -4.05 -6.66
N PRO A 292 -1.09 -4.72 -7.11
CA PRO A 292 0.04 -5.09 -6.23
C PRO A 292 0.82 -3.85 -5.78
N LYS A 293 1.20 -3.79 -4.50
CA LYS A 293 1.88 -2.63 -3.89
C LYS A 293 3.14 -3.04 -3.12
N PHE A 294 3.84 -2.11 -2.47
CA PHE A 294 5.11 -2.38 -1.79
C PHE A 294 4.96 -3.47 -0.71
N ASP A 295 5.95 -4.34 -0.53
CA ASP A 295 5.95 -5.24 0.63
C ASP A 295 6.15 -4.46 1.93
N TRP A 296 7.11 -3.51 1.92
CA TRP A 296 7.61 -2.79 3.11
C TRP A 296 7.74 -1.28 2.83
N PRO A 297 7.75 -0.42 3.88
CA PRO A 297 7.73 1.04 3.69
C PRO A 297 9.08 1.62 3.23
N PHE A 298 10.11 0.78 3.19
CA PHE A 298 11.40 1.04 2.60
C PHE A 298 11.51 0.05 1.45
N GLY A 299 11.93 0.47 0.25
CA GLY A 299 11.99 -0.48 -0.85
C GLY A 299 12.92 -1.65 -0.52
N ASN A 300 12.85 -2.73 -1.30
CA ASN A 300 13.45 -4.05 -1.01
C ASN A 300 14.99 -4.09 -1.04
N ALA A 301 15.67 -3.05 -0.56
CA ALA A 301 17.01 -3.21 -0.05
C ALA A 301 16.92 -4.15 1.16
N GLY A 302 17.42 -5.38 0.99
CA GLY A 302 18.09 -6.13 2.05
C GLY A 302 19.30 -5.39 2.67
N GLY A 303 19.35 -4.06 2.57
CA GLY A 303 20.21 -3.19 3.32
C GLY A 303 19.59 -2.98 4.70
N ARG A 304 20.33 -3.37 5.73
CA ARG A 304 20.10 -2.97 7.11
C ARG A 304 19.65 -1.50 7.15
N PRO A 305 18.68 -1.12 8.00
CA PRO A 305 18.48 0.29 8.28
C PRO A 305 19.85 0.88 8.63
N ARG A 306 20.23 1.99 8.00
CA ARG A 306 21.24 2.87 8.60
C ARG A 306 20.61 3.32 9.92
N MET A 307 20.91 2.58 10.98
CA MET A 307 20.90 3.13 12.32
C MET A 307 21.94 4.24 12.25
N GLU A 308 21.45 5.47 12.31
CA GLU A 308 22.27 6.68 12.43
C GLU A 308 23.29 6.45 13.56
N GLU A 309 24.57 6.70 13.26
CA GLU A 309 25.58 6.97 14.27
C GLU A 309 25.37 8.38 14.84
#